data_AF-A0A1Y3P5L7-F1
#
_entry.id   AF-A0A1Y3P5L7-F1
#
_cell.length_a   1.000
_cell.length_b   1.000
_cell.length_c   1.000
_cell.angle_alpha   90.00
_cell.angle_beta   90.00
_cell.angle_gamma   90.00
#
_symmetry.space_group_name_H-M   'P 1'
#
loop_
_entity.id
_entity.type
_entity.pdbx_description
1 polymer ?
#
loop_
_entity_poly.entity_id
_entity_poly.type
_entity_poly.pdbx_seq_one_letter_code
_entity_poly.pdbx_strand_id
1 'polypeptide(L)'
;MTHRTSSVAGPFIDSYSVGFRLYRKGEINWKHRTIAGVSWNGQEQEAFFFNAEGMALPLKADPWRLPEWIREHAVRREFASVHGDGYFAMKEGRRKALKAAGLNDWVTYWLVDQSGGFANDAEVWQRHVDADLATERAECETVHTEMRLQSDRADYIQQCVAERLEHLAVTHRRRCAEDQKILAWLKGEVPPPLFAKDGNAP
;
A
#
# COMPACT_ATOMS: atom_id res chain seq x y z
N MET A 1 8.30 3.59 -29.64
CA MET A 1 8.44 2.13 -29.42
C MET A 1 9.57 1.92 -28.43
N THR A 2 9.24 1.48 -27.22
CA THR A 2 10.18 0.86 -26.29
C THR A 2 9.44 -0.30 -25.65
N HIS A 3 9.78 -1.51 -26.08
CA HIS A 3 9.20 -2.74 -25.57
C HIS A 3 9.67 -2.98 -24.13
N ARG A 4 8.69 -3.28 -23.26
CA ARG A 4 8.69 -4.18 -22.08
C ARG A 4 10.03 -4.52 -21.41
N THR A 5 10.02 -4.47 -20.08
CA THR A 5 10.29 -5.67 -19.25
C THR A 5 9.50 -5.55 -17.94
N SER A 6 8.70 -6.56 -17.62
CA SER A 6 8.31 -6.78 -16.23
C SER A 6 9.60 -7.19 -15.51
N SER A 7 10.18 -6.31 -14.69
CA SER A 7 11.30 -6.76 -13.89
C SER A 7 10.74 -7.69 -12.81
N VAL A 8 10.94 -8.99 -13.04
CA VAL A 8 10.89 -10.05 -12.02
C VAL A 8 12.07 -9.81 -11.08
N ALA A 9 12.06 -8.70 -10.36
CA ALA A 9 13.15 -8.27 -9.50
C ALA A 9 12.58 -7.69 -8.21
N GLY A 10 12.00 -8.55 -7.40
CA GLY A 10 11.47 -8.19 -6.09
C GLY A 10 11.21 -9.44 -5.24
N PRO A 11 11.06 -9.28 -3.92
CA PRO A 11 10.82 -10.38 -2.98
C PRO A 11 9.48 -11.10 -3.21
N PHE A 12 8.62 -10.54 -4.05
CA PHE A 12 7.34 -11.12 -4.44
C PHE A 12 6.90 -10.60 -5.83
N ILE A 13 5.90 -11.27 -6.39
CA ILE A 13 5.25 -10.94 -7.65
C ILE A 13 3.78 -10.59 -7.36
N ASP A 14 3.40 -9.35 -7.68
CA ASP A 14 2.00 -8.92 -7.73
C ASP A 14 1.40 -9.29 -9.09
N SER A 15 0.82 -10.48 -9.16
CA SER A 15 0.25 -11.01 -10.42
C SER A 15 -0.98 -10.24 -10.91
N TYR A 16 -1.59 -9.43 -10.04
CA TYR A 16 -2.80 -8.67 -10.34
C TYR A 16 -2.51 -7.19 -10.59
N SER A 17 -1.25 -6.74 -10.44
CA SER A 17 -0.84 -5.34 -10.61
C SER A 17 -1.64 -4.37 -9.75
N VAL A 18 -1.99 -4.78 -8.52
CA VAL A 18 -2.69 -3.97 -7.52
C VAL A 18 -1.80 -2.83 -7.00
N GLY A 19 -0.48 -3.05 -7.04
CA GLY A 19 0.52 -2.13 -6.51
C GLY A 19 0.81 -2.38 -5.03
N PHE A 20 0.82 -3.64 -4.60
CA PHE A 20 1.20 -3.97 -3.22
C PHE A 20 2.63 -3.54 -2.90
N ARG A 21 2.84 -2.92 -1.74
CA ARG A 21 4.15 -2.39 -1.32
C ARG A 21 4.28 -2.31 0.19
N LEU A 22 5.51 -2.17 0.70
CA LEU A 22 5.73 -1.83 2.11
C LEU A 22 5.22 -0.43 2.44
N TYR A 23 4.97 -0.23 3.72
CA TYR A 23 4.76 1.10 4.29
C TYR A 23 5.97 1.99 4.01
N ARG A 24 5.74 3.22 3.57
CA ARG A 24 6.79 4.21 3.31
C ARG A 24 6.60 5.42 4.21
N LYS A 25 7.52 5.62 5.14
CA LYS A 25 7.47 6.75 6.08
C LYS A 25 7.55 8.07 5.32
N GLY A 26 6.64 8.99 5.64
CA GLY A 26 6.55 10.30 4.97
C GLY A 26 5.80 10.29 3.64
N GLU A 27 5.40 9.12 3.12
CA GLU A 27 4.51 9.02 1.96
C GLU A 27 3.07 8.70 2.37
N ILE A 28 2.16 8.86 1.42
CA ILE A 28 0.77 8.41 1.53
C ILE A 28 0.73 6.88 1.44
N ASN A 29 0.23 6.24 2.49
CA ASN A 29 0.05 4.80 2.56
C ASN A 29 -1.45 4.45 2.58
N TRP A 30 -1.82 3.39 1.87
CA TRP A 30 -3.20 2.93 1.72
C TRP A 30 -3.33 1.54 2.33
N LYS A 31 -4.27 1.38 3.25
CA LYS A 31 -4.36 0.25 4.18
C LYS A 31 -4.38 -1.10 3.47
N HIS A 32 -5.20 -1.24 2.43
CA HIS A 32 -5.44 -2.56 1.84
C HIS A 32 -4.39 -3.02 0.84
N ARG A 33 -3.57 -2.10 0.31
CA ARG A 33 -2.44 -2.39 -0.59
C ARG A 33 -1.07 -2.32 0.10
N THR A 34 -1.03 -1.98 1.38
CA THR A 34 0.22 -1.94 2.16
C THR A 34 0.47 -3.30 2.80
N ILE A 35 1.63 -3.88 2.53
CA ILE A 35 2.08 -5.14 3.14
C ILE A 35 2.48 -4.87 4.59
N ALA A 36 1.84 -5.56 5.52
CA ALA A 36 2.14 -5.50 6.95
C ALA A 36 3.05 -6.62 7.43
N GLY A 37 2.99 -7.77 6.77
CA GLY A 37 3.83 -8.87 7.13
C GLY A 37 3.78 -10.03 6.16
N VAL A 38 4.56 -11.05 6.50
CA VAL A 38 4.62 -12.31 5.78
C VAL A 38 4.80 -13.46 6.77
N SER A 39 3.98 -14.49 6.64
CA SER A 39 4.20 -15.80 7.25
C SER A 39 5.01 -16.64 6.29
N TRP A 40 6.18 -17.12 6.71
CA TRP A 40 7.14 -17.79 5.83
C TRP A 40 7.52 -19.16 6.37
N ASN A 41 7.46 -20.17 5.51
CA ASN A 41 8.07 -21.47 5.71
C ASN A 41 9.28 -21.59 4.76
N GLY A 42 10.48 -21.54 5.34
CA GLY A 42 11.72 -21.60 4.57
C GLY A 42 12.04 -22.98 3.97
N GLN A 43 11.49 -24.05 4.54
CA GLN A 43 11.69 -25.43 4.05
C GLN A 43 10.82 -25.68 2.82
N GLU A 44 9.52 -25.38 2.92
CA GLU A 44 8.55 -25.57 1.83
C GLU A 44 8.54 -24.42 0.81
N GLN A 45 9.30 -23.36 1.08
CA GLN A 45 9.34 -22.13 0.29
C GLN A 45 7.96 -21.48 0.12
N GLU A 46 7.11 -21.58 1.14
CA GLU A 46 5.76 -21.06 1.10
C GLU A 46 5.60 -19.78 1.92
N ALA A 47 4.94 -18.78 1.33
CA ALA A 47 4.68 -17.50 1.96
C ALA A 47 3.19 -17.14 1.95
N PHE A 48 2.70 -16.56 3.04
CA PHE A 48 1.43 -15.84 3.11
C PHE A 48 1.68 -14.40 3.54
N PHE A 49 1.63 -13.48 2.57
CA PHE A 49 1.68 -12.05 2.83
C PHE A 49 0.34 -11.55 3.34
N PHE A 50 0.34 -10.53 4.20
CA PHE A 50 -0.89 -9.93 4.72
C PHE A 50 -0.76 -8.41 4.87
N ASN A 51 -1.89 -7.70 4.80
CA ASN A 51 -1.96 -6.25 5.05
C ASN A 51 -2.27 -5.93 6.53
N ALA A 52 -2.41 -4.64 6.85
CA ALA A 52 -2.64 -4.18 8.22
C ALA A 52 -4.00 -4.62 8.81
N GLU A 53 -4.98 -4.99 7.98
CA GLU A 53 -6.24 -5.60 8.45
C GLU A 53 -6.12 -7.12 8.65
N GLY A 54 -4.94 -7.70 8.43
CA GLY A 54 -4.72 -9.13 8.52
C GLY A 54 -5.26 -9.91 7.31
N MET A 55 -5.63 -9.23 6.21
CA MET A 55 -6.10 -9.91 5.00
C MET A 55 -4.92 -10.47 4.21
N ALA A 56 -5.02 -11.73 3.80
CA ALA A 56 -4.02 -12.39 2.98
C ALA A 56 -3.96 -11.76 1.58
N LEU A 57 -2.75 -11.47 1.12
CA LEU A 57 -2.49 -10.82 -0.17
C LEU A 57 -2.15 -11.88 -1.22
N PRO A 58 -2.66 -11.74 -2.47
CA PRO A 58 -2.42 -12.67 -3.56
C PRO A 58 -1.04 -12.45 -4.21
N LEU A 59 0.01 -12.47 -3.38
CA LEU A 59 1.40 -12.30 -3.78
C LEU A 59 2.10 -13.64 -3.85
N LYS A 60 2.92 -13.83 -4.88
CA LYS A 60 3.82 -15.00 -4.99
C LYS A 60 5.19 -14.61 -4.49
N ALA A 61 5.72 -15.33 -3.50
CA ALA A 61 7.08 -15.08 -3.03
C ALA A 61 8.14 -15.44 -4.08
N ASP A 62 9.23 -14.68 -4.09
CA ASP A 62 10.50 -15.13 -4.65
C ASP A 62 11.33 -15.75 -3.51
N PRO A 63 11.52 -17.08 -3.47
CA PRO A 63 12.15 -17.75 -2.35
C PRO A 63 13.62 -17.39 -2.15
N TRP A 64 14.28 -16.82 -3.17
CA TRP A 64 15.69 -16.45 -3.10
C TRP A 64 15.89 -15.02 -2.59
N ARG A 65 14.92 -14.13 -2.82
CA ARG A 65 14.98 -12.72 -2.43
C ARG A 65 14.22 -12.41 -1.14
N LEU A 66 13.15 -13.16 -0.88
CA LEU A 66 12.31 -12.94 0.30
C LEU A 66 13.10 -13.01 1.62
N PRO A 67 14.04 -13.95 1.85
CA PRO A 67 14.78 -14.01 3.11
C PRO A 67 15.64 -12.77 3.38
N GLU A 68 16.29 -12.23 2.35
CA GLU A 68 17.09 -11.00 2.47
C GLU A 68 16.19 -9.80 2.76
N TRP A 69 15.08 -9.69 2.05
CA TRP A 69 14.11 -8.62 2.23
C TRP A 69 13.44 -8.65 3.62
N ILE A 70 13.12 -9.85 4.13
CA ILE A 70 12.65 -10.02 5.51
C ILE A 70 13.72 -9.54 6.51
N ARG A 71 14.99 -9.88 6.28
CA ARG A 71 16.09 -9.45 7.17
C ARG A 71 16.20 -7.93 7.24
N GLU A 72 16.03 -7.24 6.12
CA GLU A 72 16.13 -5.78 6.02
C GLU A 72 14.95 -5.07 6.70
N HIS A 73 13.74 -5.59 6.58
CA HIS A 73 12.52 -4.85 6.94
C HIS A 73 11.75 -5.38 8.15
N ALA A 74 12.05 -6.59 8.64
CA ALA A 74 11.30 -7.16 9.76
C ALA A 74 11.59 -6.42 11.06
N VAL A 75 10.53 -5.94 11.71
CA VAL A 75 10.57 -5.24 13.00
C VAL A 75 10.12 -6.13 14.16
N ARG A 76 9.35 -7.19 13.88
CA ARG A 76 8.90 -8.18 14.87
C ARG A 76 8.78 -9.56 14.24
N ARG A 77 8.98 -10.61 15.04
CA ARG A 77 8.88 -12.01 14.62
C ARG A 77 8.03 -12.80 15.61
N GLU A 78 7.22 -13.71 15.09
CA GLU A 78 6.41 -14.67 15.85
C GLU A 78 6.69 -16.07 15.30
N PHE A 79 7.13 -16.98 16.15
CA PHE A 79 7.41 -18.37 15.77
C PHE A 79 6.14 -19.21 15.88
N ALA A 80 6.06 -20.25 15.06
CA ALA A 80 4.95 -21.19 15.03
C ALA A 80 3.60 -20.52 14.76
N SER A 81 3.59 -19.51 13.89
CA SER A 81 2.40 -18.73 13.56
C SER A 81 2.25 -18.52 12.05
N VAL A 82 0.99 -18.46 11.62
CA VAL A 82 0.58 -18.09 10.26
C VAL A 82 -0.57 -17.11 10.36
N HIS A 83 -0.39 -15.95 9.75
CA HIS A 83 -1.36 -14.86 9.66
C HIS A 83 -1.87 -14.69 8.21
N GLY A 84 -2.97 -13.97 8.08
CA GLY A 84 -3.67 -13.78 6.81
C GLY A 84 -5.02 -14.48 6.79
N ASP A 85 -6.10 -13.72 6.66
CA ASP A 85 -7.48 -14.21 6.50
C ASP A 85 -8.07 -13.76 5.14
N GLY A 86 -9.27 -14.22 4.83
CA GLY A 86 -9.96 -13.91 3.58
C GLY A 86 -9.74 -14.93 2.45
N TYR A 87 -10.05 -14.52 1.23
CA TYR A 87 -10.18 -15.40 0.07
C TYR A 87 -8.86 -16.10 -0.31
N PHE A 88 -7.75 -15.38 -0.14
CA PHE A 88 -6.40 -15.84 -0.47
C PHE A 88 -5.64 -16.47 0.69
N ALA A 89 -6.28 -16.58 1.86
CA ALA A 89 -5.66 -17.18 3.03
C ALA A 89 -5.42 -18.68 2.84
N MET A 90 -4.50 -19.20 3.67
CA MET A 90 -4.34 -20.64 3.85
C MET A 90 -5.71 -21.28 4.15
N LYS A 91 -6.06 -22.31 3.38
CA LYS A 91 -7.35 -23.01 3.54
C LYS A 91 -7.47 -23.61 4.94
N GLU A 92 -8.67 -23.51 5.51
CA GLU A 92 -8.93 -23.88 6.92
C GLU A 92 -8.56 -25.34 7.23
N GLY A 93 -8.84 -26.28 6.32
CA GLY A 93 -8.44 -27.68 6.48
C GLY A 93 -6.92 -27.84 6.62
N ARG A 94 -6.14 -27.09 5.84
CA ARG A 94 -4.68 -27.09 5.92
C ARG A 94 -4.19 -26.40 7.19
N ARG A 95 -4.80 -25.27 7.57
CA ARG A 95 -4.49 -24.55 8.82
C ARG A 95 -4.68 -25.47 10.04
N LYS A 96 -5.78 -26.23 10.08
CA LYS A 96 -6.05 -27.22 11.13
C LYS A 96 -5.01 -28.35 11.14
N ALA A 97 -4.68 -28.90 9.97
CA ALA A 97 -3.68 -29.95 9.85
C ALA A 97 -2.29 -29.49 10.35
N LEU A 98 -1.86 -28.28 9.96
CA LEU A 98 -0.59 -27.71 10.42
C LEU A 98 -0.58 -27.42 11.92
N LYS A 99 -1.69 -26.93 12.49
CA LYS A 99 -1.80 -26.76 13.95
C LYS A 99 -1.69 -28.09 14.71
N ALA A 100 -2.22 -29.18 14.14
CA ALA A 100 -2.12 -30.51 14.74
C ALA A 100 -0.72 -31.13 14.61
N ALA A 101 -0.05 -30.93 13.47
CA ALA A 101 1.31 -31.42 13.22
C ALA A 101 2.40 -30.59 13.92
N GLY A 102 2.10 -29.33 14.23
CA GLY A 102 3.04 -28.33 14.73
C GLY A 102 3.48 -27.36 13.62
N LEU A 103 3.57 -26.07 13.98
CA LEU A 103 3.93 -24.98 13.06
C LEU A 103 5.43 -24.62 13.13
N ASN A 104 6.29 -25.52 13.59
CA ASN A 104 7.68 -25.20 13.96
C ASN A 104 8.50 -24.57 12.81
N ASP A 105 8.18 -24.90 11.56
CA ASP A 105 8.86 -24.37 10.38
C ASP A 105 8.28 -23.03 9.88
N TRP A 106 7.22 -22.53 10.53
CA TRP A 106 6.54 -21.28 10.18
C TRP A 106 6.95 -20.15 11.12
N VAL A 107 7.34 -19.03 10.52
CA VAL A 107 7.62 -17.78 11.24
C VAL A 107 6.87 -16.64 10.58
N THR A 108 6.13 -15.85 11.36
CA THR A 108 5.51 -14.61 10.90
C THR A 108 6.42 -13.43 11.18
N TYR A 109 6.69 -12.64 10.15
CA TYR A 109 7.48 -11.42 10.21
C TYR A 109 6.57 -10.23 9.98
N TRP A 110 6.54 -9.29 10.92
CA TRP A 110 5.91 -7.99 10.75
C TRP A 110 6.94 -7.03 10.18
N LEU A 111 6.55 -6.30 9.13
CA LEU A 111 7.45 -5.57 8.25
C LEU A 111 7.17 -4.08 8.34
N VAL A 112 8.25 -3.33 8.62
CA VAL A 112 8.26 -1.86 8.74
C VAL A 112 7.32 -1.34 9.83
N ASP A 113 7.69 -0.24 10.47
CA ASP A 113 6.78 0.46 11.38
C ASP A 113 5.67 1.17 10.60
N GLN A 114 4.42 0.90 10.97
CA GLN A 114 3.21 1.45 10.32
C GLN A 114 2.47 2.44 11.24
N SER A 115 3.11 2.89 12.31
CA SER A 115 2.57 3.82 13.31
C SER A 115 2.09 5.16 12.74
N GLY A 116 2.56 5.57 11.55
CA GLY A 116 2.14 6.82 10.90
C GLY A 116 0.68 6.82 10.42
N GLY A 117 0.04 5.66 10.37
CA GLY A 117 -1.35 5.49 9.93
C GLY A 117 -1.52 5.49 8.41
N PHE A 118 -2.78 5.37 7.96
CA PHE A 118 -3.13 5.25 6.54
C PHE A 118 -4.03 6.38 6.08
N ALA A 119 -3.95 6.73 4.80
CA ALA A 119 -4.78 7.77 4.18
C ALA A 119 -6.28 7.43 4.15
N ASN A 120 -6.64 6.18 4.46
CA ASN A 120 -8.01 5.77 4.72
C ASN A 120 -8.59 6.42 5.99
N ASP A 121 -7.73 6.77 6.95
CA ASP A 121 -8.12 7.36 8.23
C ASP A 121 -8.16 8.89 8.06
N ALA A 122 -9.29 9.52 8.44
CA ALA A 122 -9.55 10.93 8.17
C ALA A 122 -8.50 11.87 8.77
N GLU A 123 -8.02 11.60 9.99
CA GLU A 123 -6.99 12.40 10.66
C GLU A 123 -5.62 12.31 9.96
N VAL A 124 -5.28 11.15 9.42
CA VAL A 124 -4.03 10.96 8.66
C VAL A 124 -4.12 11.71 7.34
N TRP A 125 -5.26 11.62 6.65
CA TRP A 125 -5.51 12.36 5.43
C TRP A 125 -5.49 13.87 5.64
N GLN A 126 -6.15 14.37 6.69
CA GLN A 126 -6.18 15.80 6.99
C GLN A 126 -4.78 16.36 7.22
N ARG A 127 -3.93 15.66 8.01
CA ARG A 127 -2.53 16.06 8.19
C ARG A 127 -1.75 16.13 6.88
N HIS A 128 -2.01 15.21 5.96
CA HIS A 128 -1.39 15.24 4.64
C HIS A 128 -1.86 16.46 3.82
N VAL A 129 -3.17 16.72 3.80
CA VAL A 129 -3.75 17.90 3.12
C VAL A 129 -3.17 19.19 3.69
N ASP A 130 -3.09 19.33 5.02
CA ASP A 130 -2.56 20.54 5.65
C ASP A 130 -1.10 20.80 5.25
N ALA A 131 -0.27 19.75 5.22
CA ALA A 131 1.13 19.85 4.81
C ALA A 131 1.29 20.18 3.31
N ASP A 132 0.46 19.57 2.46
CA ASP A 132 0.46 19.81 1.02
C ASP A 132 0.01 21.25 0.70
N LEU A 133 -1.07 21.73 1.32
CA LEU A 133 -1.54 23.11 1.14
C LEU A 133 -0.59 24.15 1.72
N ALA A 134 0.16 23.85 2.78
CA ALA A 134 1.20 24.74 3.28
C ALA A 134 2.36 24.87 2.27
N THR A 135 2.70 23.78 1.59
CA THR A 135 3.71 23.76 0.53
C THR A 135 3.23 24.55 -0.69
N GLU A 136 2.00 24.28 -1.16
CA GLU A 136 1.38 25.01 -2.27
C GLU A 136 1.37 26.53 -2.01
N ARG A 137 0.99 26.96 -0.80
CA ARG A 137 1.04 28.39 -0.43
C ARG A 137 2.43 28.99 -0.60
N ALA A 138 3.46 28.32 -0.05
CA ALA A 138 4.83 28.80 -0.11
C ALA A 138 5.37 28.85 -1.56
N GLU A 139 5.02 27.86 -2.38
CA GLU A 139 5.39 27.80 -3.79
C GLU A 139 4.68 28.89 -4.60
N CYS A 140 3.37 29.08 -4.41
CA CYS A 140 2.62 30.16 -5.07
C CYS A 140 3.13 31.55 -4.67
N GLU A 141 3.50 31.76 -3.40
CA GLU A 141 4.12 33.01 -2.95
C GLU A 141 5.44 33.29 -3.67
N THR A 142 6.27 32.26 -3.83
CA THR A 142 7.54 32.32 -4.54
C THR A 142 7.31 32.65 -6.02
N VAL A 143 6.45 31.89 -6.69
CA VAL A 143 6.09 32.07 -8.11
C VAL A 143 5.53 33.46 -8.38
N HIS A 144 4.58 33.93 -7.55
CA HIS A 144 3.98 35.26 -7.71
C HIS A 144 5.04 36.36 -7.67
N THR A 145 5.97 36.27 -6.73
CA THR A 145 7.08 37.23 -6.54
C THR A 145 8.08 37.17 -7.69
N GLU A 146 8.55 35.97 -8.05
CA GLU A 146 9.59 35.76 -9.07
C GLU A 146 9.10 36.12 -10.47
N MET A 147 7.86 35.75 -10.80
CA MET A 147 7.26 36.05 -12.11
C MET A 147 6.65 37.45 -12.19
N ARG A 148 6.67 38.21 -11.10
CA ARG A 148 6.09 39.57 -11.00
C ARG A 148 4.66 39.63 -11.52
N LEU A 149 3.85 38.66 -11.08
CA LEU A 149 2.45 38.58 -11.49
C LEU A 149 1.72 39.87 -11.11
N GLN A 150 0.86 40.35 -12.01
CA GLN A 150 0.13 41.61 -11.84
C GLN A 150 -1.19 41.44 -11.08
N SER A 151 -1.64 40.20 -10.87
CA SER A 151 -2.80 39.89 -10.04
C SER A 151 -2.52 40.18 -8.57
N ASP A 152 -3.58 40.43 -7.79
CA ASP A 152 -3.44 40.51 -6.34
C ASP A 152 -2.83 39.21 -5.79
N ARG A 153 -1.87 39.34 -4.87
CA ARG A 153 -1.12 38.21 -4.32
C ARG A 153 -2.01 37.31 -3.47
N ALA A 154 -2.86 37.89 -2.63
CA ALA A 154 -3.70 37.12 -1.72
C ALA A 154 -4.76 36.35 -2.50
N ASP A 155 -5.40 37.00 -3.48
CA ASP A 155 -6.39 36.36 -4.34
C ASP A 155 -5.78 35.22 -5.18
N TYR A 156 -4.58 35.44 -5.75
CA TYR A 156 -3.86 34.41 -6.50
C TYR A 156 -3.56 33.17 -5.65
N ILE A 157 -2.96 33.35 -4.47
CA ILE A 157 -2.63 32.23 -3.57
C ILE A 157 -3.90 31.51 -3.12
N GLN A 158 -4.96 32.26 -2.79
CA GLN A 158 -6.24 31.68 -2.39
C GLN A 158 -6.83 30.80 -3.50
N GLN A 159 -6.76 31.25 -4.75
CA GLN A 159 -7.22 30.46 -5.89
C GLN A 159 -6.42 29.17 -6.05
N CYS A 160 -5.08 29.23 -6.04
CA CYS A 160 -4.24 28.03 -6.16
C CYS A 160 -4.52 27.02 -5.04
N VAL A 161 -4.64 27.49 -3.79
CA VAL A 161 -4.97 26.64 -2.64
C VAL A 161 -6.35 26.00 -2.78
N ALA A 162 -7.34 26.74 -3.26
CA ALA A 162 -8.69 26.21 -3.48
C ALA A 162 -8.72 25.12 -4.56
N GLU A 163 -8.02 25.36 -5.68
CA GLU A 163 -7.87 24.37 -6.76
C GLU A 163 -7.13 23.12 -6.27
N ARG A 164 -6.05 23.30 -5.50
CA ARG A 164 -5.29 22.19 -4.92
C ARG A 164 -6.12 21.36 -3.94
N LEU A 165 -6.90 22.02 -3.07
CA LEU A 165 -7.78 21.35 -2.12
C LEU A 165 -8.84 20.49 -2.84
N GLU A 166 -9.49 21.02 -3.88
CA GLU A 166 -10.47 20.26 -4.66
C GLU A 166 -9.80 19.06 -5.36
N HIS A 167 -8.61 19.25 -5.92
CA HIS A 167 -7.84 18.17 -6.54
C HIS A 167 -7.51 17.04 -5.55
N LEU A 168 -7.06 17.40 -4.34
CA LEU A 168 -6.79 16.44 -3.25
C LEU A 168 -8.07 15.70 -2.84
N ALA A 169 -9.20 16.41 -2.70
CA ALA A 169 -10.49 15.81 -2.34
C ALA A 169 -11.01 14.81 -3.39
N VAL A 170 -10.88 15.13 -4.68
CA VAL A 170 -11.22 14.21 -5.78
C VAL A 170 -10.30 12.99 -5.76
N THR A 171 -9.00 13.20 -5.59
CA THR A 171 -8.01 12.12 -5.55
C THR A 171 -8.24 11.18 -4.38
N HIS A 172 -8.53 11.73 -3.19
CA HIS A 172 -8.81 10.96 -1.98
C HIS A 172 -10.03 10.07 -2.16
N ARG A 173 -11.14 10.64 -2.63
CA ARG A 173 -12.39 9.89 -2.88
C ARG A 173 -12.16 8.74 -3.85
N ARG A 174 -11.47 8.99 -4.97
CA ARG A 174 -11.14 7.96 -5.97
C ARG A 174 -10.30 6.85 -5.34
N ARG A 175 -9.22 7.20 -4.64
CA ARG A 175 -8.31 6.22 -4.04
C ARG A 175 -8.96 5.42 -2.91
N CYS A 176 -9.81 6.04 -2.09
CA CYS A 176 -10.62 5.34 -1.08
C CYS A 176 -11.54 4.30 -1.74
N ALA A 177 -12.23 4.68 -2.82
CA ALA A 177 -13.12 3.77 -3.54
C ALA A 177 -12.34 2.59 -4.18
N GLU A 178 -11.16 2.85 -4.74
CA GLU A 178 -10.26 1.78 -5.22
C GLU A 178 -9.83 0.85 -4.09
N ASP A 179 -9.41 1.41 -2.96
CA ASP A 179 -8.92 0.64 -1.81
C ASP A 179 -10.03 -0.21 -1.17
N GLN A 180 -11.27 0.27 -1.15
CA GLN A 180 -12.44 -0.50 -0.73
C GLN A 180 -12.75 -1.66 -1.69
N LYS A 181 -12.61 -1.45 -3.01
CA LYS A 181 -12.76 -2.55 -3.99
C LYS A 181 -11.70 -3.62 -3.78
N ILE A 182 -10.46 -3.23 -3.45
CA ILE A 182 -9.39 -4.17 -3.10
C ILE A 182 -9.81 -4.97 -1.87
N LEU A 183 -10.28 -4.32 -0.79
CA LEU A 183 -10.74 -5.02 0.41
C LEU A 183 -11.84 -6.05 0.10
N ALA A 184 -12.90 -5.64 -0.59
CA ALA A 184 -14.01 -6.53 -0.95
C ALA A 184 -13.52 -7.75 -1.75
N TRP A 185 -12.56 -7.54 -2.65
CA TRP A 185 -11.94 -8.62 -3.41
C TRP A 185 -11.08 -9.54 -2.52
N LEU A 186 -10.28 -9.00 -1.61
CA LEU A 186 -9.49 -9.79 -0.66
C LEU A 186 -10.41 -10.63 0.25
N LYS A 187 -11.62 -10.16 0.53
CA LYS A 187 -12.67 -10.92 1.24
C LYS A 187 -13.37 -11.97 0.36
N GLY A 188 -13.23 -11.89 -0.97
CA GLY A 188 -13.89 -12.76 -1.93
C GLY A 188 -15.34 -12.36 -2.22
N GLU A 189 -15.74 -11.14 -1.86
CA GLU A 189 -17.10 -10.61 -2.07
C GLU A 189 -17.34 -10.19 -3.53
N VAL A 190 -16.27 -9.84 -4.25
CA VAL A 190 -16.29 -9.38 -5.64
C VAL A 190 -15.18 -10.07 -6.45
N PRO A 191 -15.30 -10.15 -7.79
CA PRO A 191 -14.23 -10.64 -8.65
C PRO A 191 -12.98 -9.74 -8.58
N PRO A 192 -11.82 -10.20 -9.11
CA PRO A 192 -10.61 -9.39 -9.16
C PRO A 192 -10.87 -8.01 -9.77
N PRO A 193 -10.47 -6.91 -9.08
CA PRO A 193 -10.61 -5.58 -9.62
C PRO A 193 -9.80 -5.48 -10.92
N LEU A 194 -10.48 -5.11 -12.01
CA LEU A 194 -9.81 -4.68 -13.23
C LEU A 194 -9.21 -3.30 -12.95
N PHE A 195 -7.93 -3.25 -12.61
CA PHE A 195 -7.24 -1.96 -12.54
C PHE A 195 -7.08 -1.44 -13.95
N ALA A 196 -7.65 -0.26 -14.21
CA ALA A 196 -7.33 0.47 -15.42
C ALA A 196 -5.82 0.66 -15.47
N LYS A 197 -5.19 0.31 -16.60
CA LYS A 197 -3.85 0.79 -16.87
C LYS A 197 -4.01 2.31 -17.01
N ASP A 198 -3.51 3.07 -16.05
CA ASP A 198 -3.40 4.52 -16.20
C ASP A 198 -2.52 4.79 -17.42
N GLY A 199 -3.19 5.01 -18.55
CA GLY A 199 -2.64 5.28 -19.86
C GLY A 199 -3.69 6.08 -20.60
N ASN A 200 -3.57 7.40 -20.48
CA ASN A 200 -4.45 8.44 -21.01
C ASN A 200 -5.89 8.44 -20.50
N ALA A 201 -6.17 9.34 -19.56
CA ALA A 201 -7.37 10.17 -19.68
C ALA A 201 -6.98 11.43 -20.50
N PRO A 202 -7.87 11.96 -21.35
CA PRO A 202 -7.61 13.09 -22.24
C PRO A 202 -7.22 14.37 -21.49
#